data_AF-A0A7R9FAW4-F1
#
_entry.id   AF-A0A7R9FAW4-F1
#
_cell.length_a   1.000
_cell.length_b   1.000
_cell.length_c   1.000
_cell.angle_alpha   90.00
_cell.angle_beta   90.00
_cell.angle_gamma   90.00
#
_symmetry.space_group_name_H-M   'P 1'
#
loop_
_entity.id
_entity.type
_entity.pdbx_description
1 polymer ?
#
loop_
_entity_poly.entity_id
_entity_poly.type
_entity_poly.pdbx_seq_one_letter_code
_entity_poly.pdbx_strand_id
1 'polypeptide(L)'
;RVPWVKRSPKLVELYQGLLVDLVSAHNYYTVGVLDSLVLQFTNAFGDKEWENNNPPEAEKQYYQHVHKTLRVLLQVVPIVLTAIIHCSRSRELLLQSIVNRFPYLKVDSHIQECFLYNLFQIIDYEPALSQDLYTLIINRLVALDVNTPRSVLELSQDRDMFDMEDVLSERSLAHTLDTLLAMMFRYLRSQCLDWGGMKSTYSLMLHTFEHVVLPTHATCHVQFLMFYLCSFKPVLGEAFLNALWRKVTSPHVPPVIRQAAASYIGSLLSRATYITN
;
A
#
# COMPACT_ATOMS: atom_id res chain seq x y z
N ARG A 1 16.02 -14.40 18.39
CA ARG A 1 14.73 -13.66 18.27
C ARG A 1 13.79 -14.19 19.34
N VAL A 2 13.31 -13.35 20.25
CA VAL A 2 12.38 -13.76 21.33
C VAL A 2 10.95 -13.47 20.84
N PRO A 3 10.00 -14.42 20.92
CA PRO A 3 8.59 -14.16 20.55
C PRO A 3 7.91 -13.38 21.68
N TRP A 4 8.22 -12.10 21.80
CA TRP A 4 7.76 -11.23 22.89
C TRP A 4 6.32 -10.73 22.67
N VAL A 5 5.91 -10.55 21.42
CA VAL A 5 4.62 -9.92 21.07
C VAL A 5 3.41 -10.80 21.46
N LYS A 6 3.60 -12.12 21.62
CA LYS A 6 2.55 -13.07 22.08
C LYS A 6 2.53 -13.27 23.61
N ARG A 7 3.36 -12.54 24.35
CA ARG A 7 3.53 -12.74 25.80
C ARG A 7 2.61 -11.79 26.58
N SER A 8 2.58 -11.95 27.90
CA SER A 8 1.75 -11.13 28.78
C SER A 8 2.01 -9.62 28.55
N PRO A 9 0.99 -8.76 28.73
CA PRO A 9 1.10 -7.33 28.43
C PRO A 9 2.23 -6.65 29.22
N LYS A 10 2.47 -7.11 30.46
CA LYS A 10 3.60 -6.63 31.28
C LYS A 10 4.96 -6.97 30.68
N LEU A 11 5.13 -8.16 30.08
CA LEU A 11 6.38 -8.54 29.43
C LEU A 11 6.57 -7.78 28.10
N VAL A 12 5.47 -7.56 27.38
CA VAL A 12 5.45 -6.72 26.19
C VAL A 12 5.96 -5.33 26.52
N GLU A 13 5.41 -4.66 27.54
CA GLU A 13 5.85 -3.32 27.96
C GLU A 13 7.33 -3.27 28.38
N LEU A 14 7.80 -4.26 29.15
CA LEU A 14 9.21 -4.36 29.54
C LEU A 14 10.14 -4.53 28.32
N TYR A 15 9.73 -5.35 27.35
CA TYR A 15 10.51 -5.54 26.13
C TYR A 15 10.48 -4.30 25.22
N GLN A 16 9.34 -3.58 25.18
CA GLN A 16 9.25 -2.28 24.50
C GLN A 16 10.23 -1.27 25.11
N GLY A 17 10.27 -1.16 26.44
CA GLY A 17 11.24 -0.33 27.15
C GLY A 17 12.68 -0.72 26.82
N LEU A 18 13.01 -2.01 26.88
CA LEU A 18 14.33 -2.52 26.54
C LEU A 18 14.75 -2.15 25.10
N LEU A 19 13.85 -2.27 24.13
CA LEU A 19 14.15 -1.90 22.74
C LEU A 19 14.43 -0.40 22.59
N VAL A 20 13.64 0.43 23.27
CA VAL A 20 13.81 1.90 23.25
C VAL A 20 15.13 2.28 23.92
N ASP A 21 15.44 1.72 25.08
CA ASP A 21 16.69 1.95 25.79
C ASP A 21 17.90 1.49 24.96
N LEU A 22 17.80 0.32 24.31
CA LEU A 22 18.85 -0.23 23.46
C LEU A 22 19.15 0.68 22.27
N VAL A 23 18.11 1.12 21.55
CA VAL A 23 18.25 2.00 20.38
C VAL A 23 18.74 3.39 20.79
N SER A 24 18.31 3.89 21.95
CA SER A 24 18.74 5.18 22.49
C SER A 24 20.20 5.16 22.94
N ALA A 25 20.65 4.05 23.55
CA ALA A 25 22.03 3.89 23.99
C ALA A 25 22.98 3.54 22.83
N HIS A 26 22.51 2.74 21.86
CA HIS A 26 23.33 2.21 20.77
C HIS A 26 22.55 2.21 19.45
N ASN A 27 22.67 3.33 18.72
CA ASN A 27 21.99 3.57 17.45
C ASN A 27 22.28 2.54 16.33
N TYR A 28 23.39 1.79 16.40
CA TYR A 28 23.72 0.73 15.44
C TYR A 28 22.63 -0.36 15.38
N TYR A 29 21.93 -0.62 16.47
CA TYR A 29 20.89 -1.66 16.50
C TYR A 29 19.56 -1.22 15.86
N THR A 30 19.40 0.06 15.52
CA THR A 30 18.14 0.60 14.97
C THR A 30 17.64 -0.20 13.78
N VAL A 31 18.50 -0.50 12.79
CA VAL A 31 18.12 -1.26 11.60
C VAL A 31 17.66 -2.67 11.96
N GLY A 32 18.38 -3.36 12.85
CA GLY A 32 18.00 -4.71 13.28
C GLY A 32 16.68 -4.76 14.06
N VAL A 33 16.39 -3.71 14.85
CA VAL A 33 15.13 -3.58 15.57
C VAL A 33 13.99 -3.29 14.59
N LEU A 34 14.16 -2.33 13.67
CA LEU A 34 13.16 -2.02 12.64
C LEU A 34 12.85 -3.24 11.77
N ASP A 35 13.87 -3.94 11.28
CA ASP A 35 13.71 -5.18 10.52
C ASP A 35 12.94 -6.25 11.30
N SER A 36 13.21 -6.38 12.61
CA SER A 36 12.52 -7.35 13.45
C SER A 36 11.06 -6.99 13.71
N LEU A 37 10.72 -5.69 13.72
CA LEU A 37 9.36 -5.18 13.86
C LEU A 37 8.58 -5.36 12.56
N VAL A 38 9.17 -4.97 11.41
CA VAL A 38 8.55 -5.14 10.09
C VAL A 38 8.32 -6.62 9.78
N LEU A 39 9.21 -7.51 10.22
CA LEU A 39 9.00 -8.96 10.09
C LEU A 39 7.76 -9.45 10.86
N GLN A 40 7.30 -8.75 11.90
CA GLN A 40 6.06 -9.15 12.57
C GLN A 40 4.82 -8.90 11.69
N PHE A 41 4.91 -8.05 10.66
CA PHE A 41 3.80 -7.80 9.74
C PHE A 41 3.52 -8.98 8.80
N THR A 42 4.49 -9.89 8.64
CA THR A 42 4.33 -11.12 7.84
C THR A 42 3.96 -12.32 8.72
N ASN A 43 3.92 -12.17 10.04
CA ASN A 43 3.54 -13.25 10.96
C ASN A 43 2.01 -13.31 11.07
N ALA A 44 1.37 -13.77 10.00
CA ALA A 44 -0.05 -14.10 9.97
C ALA A 44 -0.44 -14.98 11.19
N PHE A 45 -1.53 -14.64 11.86
CA PHE A 45 -2.11 -15.51 12.88
C PHE A 45 -3.01 -16.54 12.20
N GLY A 46 -2.41 -17.66 11.83
CA GLY A 46 -3.10 -18.76 11.17
C GLY A 46 -3.15 -18.62 9.65
N ASP A 47 -3.65 -19.67 8.99
CA ASP A 47 -3.62 -19.82 7.53
C ASP A 47 -4.94 -19.35 6.87
N LYS A 48 -5.72 -18.50 7.54
CA LYS A 48 -7.04 -18.08 7.07
C LYS A 48 -7.10 -16.57 6.84
N GLU A 49 -7.54 -16.21 5.64
CA GLU A 49 -7.89 -14.85 5.26
C GLU A 49 -8.88 -14.21 6.23
N TRP A 50 -8.80 -12.89 6.37
CA TRP A 50 -9.70 -12.19 7.27
C TRP A 50 -11.11 -12.08 6.68
N GLU A 51 -12.12 -12.35 7.51
CA GLU A 51 -13.49 -12.09 7.13
C GLU A 51 -13.69 -10.59 6.88
N ASN A 52 -14.13 -10.25 5.65
CA ASN A 52 -14.29 -8.87 5.22
C ASN A 52 -13.05 -8.01 5.46
N ASN A 53 -11.85 -8.49 5.13
CA ASN A 53 -10.63 -7.69 5.21
C ASN A 53 -10.36 -7.02 6.57
N ASN A 54 -10.83 -7.63 7.67
CA ASN A 54 -10.74 -7.09 9.02
C ASN A 54 -10.08 -8.11 9.95
N PRO A 55 -8.95 -7.75 10.59
CA PRO A 55 -8.31 -8.66 11.53
C PRO A 55 -9.19 -8.98 12.73
N PRO A 56 -9.11 -10.19 13.29
CA PRO A 56 -9.70 -10.49 14.59
C PRO A 56 -9.06 -9.63 15.69
N GLU A 57 -9.78 -9.43 16.79
CA GLU A 57 -9.37 -8.47 17.83
C GLU A 57 -8.02 -8.83 18.49
N ALA A 58 -7.70 -10.12 18.59
CA ALA A 58 -6.41 -10.60 19.08
C ALA A 58 -5.24 -10.18 18.17
N GLU A 59 -5.43 -10.22 16.84
CA GLU A 59 -4.43 -9.76 15.87
C GLU A 59 -4.27 -8.25 15.89
N LYS A 60 -5.38 -7.51 16.03
CA LYS A 60 -5.32 -6.05 16.18
C LYS A 60 -4.48 -5.65 17.39
N GLN A 61 -4.73 -6.26 18.55
CA GLN A 61 -3.95 -5.98 19.76
C GLN A 61 -2.47 -6.31 19.58
N TYR A 62 -2.15 -7.41 18.88
CA TYR A 62 -0.79 -7.76 18.55
C TYR A 62 -0.09 -6.68 17.70
N TYR A 63 -0.72 -6.24 16.61
CA TYR A 63 -0.17 -5.19 15.75
C TYR A 63 -0.10 -3.84 16.47
N GLN A 64 -1.07 -3.51 17.33
CA GLN A 64 -1.04 -2.31 18.16
C GLN A 64 0.20 -2.26 19.05
N HIS A 65 0.63 -3.38 19.64
CA HIS A 65 1.88 -3.41 20.40
C HIS A 65 3.10 -3.09 19.52
N VAL A 66 3.17 -3.66 18.31
CA VAL A 66 4.26 -3.39 17.36
C VAL A 66 4.27 -1.93 16.93
N HIS A 67 3.11 -1.37 16.58
CA HIS A 67 2.96 0.03 16.15
C HIS A 67 3.22 1.03 17.28
N LYS A 68 2.84 0.71 18.53
CA LYS A 68 3.20 1.53 19.70
C LYS A 68 4.72 1.60 19.84
N THR A 69 5.42 0.48 19.73
CA THR A 69 6.89 0.46 19.73
C THR A 69 7.46 1.27 18.58
N LEU A 70 6.94 1.09 17.37
CA LEU A 70 7.45 1.80 16.19
C LEU A 70 7.27 3.32 16.33
N ARG A 71 6.12 3.79 16.83
CA ARG A 71 5.88 5.21 17.12
C ARG A 71 6.88 5.76 18.12
N VAL A 72 7.09 5.06 19.23
CA VAL A 72 8.05 5.49 20.25
C VAL A 72 9.46 5.54 19.68
N LEU A 73 9.88 4.53 18.89
CA LEU A 73 11.19 4.54 18.23
C LEU A 73 11.33 5.69 17.22
N LEU A 74 10.30 5.94 16.41
CA LEU A 74 10.28 7.06 15.46
C LEU A 74 10.31 8.42 16.16
N GLN A 75 9.83 8.53 17.41
CA GLN A 75 9.88 9.75 18.21
C GLN A 75 11.19 9.91 18.99
N VAL A 76 11.73 8.82 19.55
CA VAL A 76 12.91 8.84 20.40
C VAL A 76 14.20 8.98 19.58
N VAL A 77 14.28 8.34 18.41
CA VAL A 77 15.48 8.43 17.55
C VAL A 77 15.79 9.86 17.11
N PRO A 78 14.80 10.71 16.73
CA PRO A 78 15.03 12.14 16.48
C PRO A 78 15.44 12.98 17.70
N ILE A 79 15.13 12.55 18.93
CA ILE A 79 15.39 13.33 20.15
C ILE A 79 16.83 13.16 20.63
N VAL A 80 17.41 11.96 20.48
CA VAL A 80 18.76 11.65 20.97
C VAL A 80 19.86 12.09 19.97
N LEU A 81 19.52 12.23 18.69
CA LEU A 81 20.47 12.56 17.62
C LEU A 81 20.08 13.89 16.97
N THR A 82 20.92 14.91 17.15
CA THR A 82 20.78 16.31 16.68
C THR A 82 19.88 16.51 15.45
N ALA A 83 18.90 17.37 15.65
CA ALA A 83 17.73 17.64 14.82
C ALA A 83 18.02 17.94 13.34
N ILE A 84 17.00 17.64 12.52
CA ILE A 84 16.81 17.97 11.09
C ILE A 84 17.35 16.91 10.09
N ILE A 85 18.62 16.54 10.11
CA ILE A 85 19.19 15.67 9.05
C ILE A 85 18.85 14.17 9.25
N HIS A 86 18.74 13.70 10.49
CA HIS A 86 18.55 12.27 10.78
C HIS A 86 17.11 11.83 11.03
N CYS A 87 16.16 12.76 11.15
CA CYS A 87 14.73 12.45 11.17
C CYS A 87 14.27 11.86 9.81
N SER A 88 14.94 12.27 8.72
CA SER A 88 14.81 11.63 7.41
C SER A 88 15.42 10.23 7.42
N ARG A 89 16.56 10.02 8.09
CA ARG A 89 17.27 8.73 8.11
C ARG A 89 16.50 7.60 8.81
N SER A 90 15.84 7.83 9.95
CA SER A 90 15.06 6.77 10.61
C SER A 90 13.86 6.33 9.76
N ARG A 91 13.21 7.29 9.10
CA ARG A 91 12.12 7.06 8.13
C ARG A 91 12.60 6.35 6.88
N GLU A 92 13.74 6.76 6.34
CA GLU A 92 14.39 6.12 5.21
C GLU A 92 14.77 4.67 5.55
N LEU A 93 15.37 4.43 6.73
CA LEU A 93 15.67 3.08 7.18
C LEU A 93 14.41 2.22 7.36
N LEU A 94 13.32 2.79 7.90
CA LEU A 94 12.04 2.09 7.98
C LEU A 94 11.50 1.77 6.58
N LEU A 95 11.54 2.72 5.64
CA LEU A 95 11.14 2.50 4.26
C LEU A 95 11.98 1.40 3.59
N GLN A 96 13.30 1.40 3.80
CA GLN A 96 14.19 0.34 3.31
C GLN A 96 13.84 -1.02 3.94
N SER A 97 13.59 -1.08 5.25
CA SER A 97 13.14 -2.31 5.92
C SER A 97 11.80 -2.81 5.35
N ILE A 98 10.85 -1.91 5.07
CA ILE A 98 9.56 -2.23 4.46
C ILE A 98 9.75 -2.78 3.05
N VAL A 99 10.53 -2.11 2.20
CA VAL A 99 10.81 -2.53 0.83
C VAL A 99 11.50 -3.90 0.81
N ASN A 100 12.50 -4.11 1.67
CA ASN A 100 13.26 -5.37 1.74
C ASN A 100 12.47 -6.55 2.30
N ARG A 101 11.39 -6.29 3.03
CA ARG A 101 10.53 -7.31 3.65
C ARG A 101 9.16 -7.42 3.00
N PHE A 102 8.90 -6.63 1.96
CA PHE A 102 7.64 -6.69 1.25
C PHE A 102 7.44 -8.13 0.72
N PRO A 103 6.28 -8.76 0.98
CA PRO A 103 6.07 -10.15 0.57
C PRO A 103 6.31 -10.36 -0.93
N TYR A 104 6.78 -11.55 -1.33
CA TYR A 104 6.93 -11.89 -2.75
C TYR A 104 5.57 -12.05 -3.44
N LEU A 105 5.48 -11.84 -4.77
CA LEU A 105 4.21 -11.75 -5.50
C LEU A 105 3.29 -12.97 -5.33
N LYS A 106 3.88 -14.17 -5.30
CA LYS A 106 3.17 -15.45 -5.20
C LYS A 106 3.00 -15.96 -3.76
N VAL A 107 3.34 -15.14 -2.76
CA VAL A 107 3.07 -15.51 -1.36
C VAL A 107 1.59 -15.41 -1.10
N ASP A 108 1.10 -16.27 -0.19
CA ASP A 108 -0.29 -16.32 0.26
C ASP A 108 -0.93 -14.94 0.44
N SER A 109 -2.16 -14.81 -0.05
CA SER A 109 -2.96 -13.59 -0.03
C SER A 109 -3.10 -13.02 1.37
N HIS A 110 -3.24 -13.86 2.40
CA HIS A 110 -3.38 -13.42 3.79
C HIS A 110 -2.13 -12.73 4.32
N ILE A 111 -0.93 -13.17 3.92
CA ILE A 111 0.32 -12.51 4.31
C ILE A 111 0.43 -11.12 3.66
N GLN A 112 0.00 -10.98 2.40
CA GLN A 112 -0.06 -9.68 1.72
C GLN A 112 -1.07 -8.76 2.41
N GLU A 113 -2.23 -9.31 2.79
CA GLU A 113 -3.31 -8.62 3.48
C GLU A 113 -2.84 -8.07 4.83
N CYS A 114 -2.20 -8.93 5.65
CA CYS A 114 -1.60 -8.55 6.92
C CYS A 114 -0.57 -7.43 6.75
N PHE A 115 0.31 -7.56 5.75
CA PHE A 115 1.34 -6.56 5.50
C PHE A 115 0.72 -5.22 5.11
N LEU A 116 -0.23 -5.22 4.17
CA LEU A 116 -0.91 -4.02 3.70
C LEU A 116 -1.70 -3.30 4.81
N TYR A 117 -2.38 -4.06 5.68
CA TYR A 117 -3.08 -3.51 6.84
C TYR A 117 -2.13 -2.75 7.78
N ASN A 118 -0.97 -3.33 8.06
CA ASN A 118 0.04 -2.69 8.89
C ASN A 118 0.60 -1.44 8.21
N LEU A 119 0.79 -1.44 6.89
CA LEU A 119 1.22 -0.23 6.15
C LEU A 119 0.20 0.91 6.27
N PHE A 120 -1.09 0.64 6.17
CA PHE A 120 -2.12 1.67 6.38
C PHE A 120 -2.04 2.30 7.75
N GLN A 121 -1.80 1.49 8.79
CA GLN A 121 -1.57 2.05 10.12
C GLN A 121 -0.35 2.97 10.13
N ILE A 122 0.77 2.61 9.48
CA ILE A 122 1.96 3.47 9.38
C ILE A 122 1.60 4.83 8.74
N ILE A 123 0.85 4.80 7.65
CA ILE A 123 0.41 6.03 6.94
C ILE A 123 -0.41 6.93 7.88
N ASP A 124 -1.28 6.36 8.71
CA ASP A 124 -2.16 7.13 9.59
C ASP A 124 -1.42 7.90 10.69
N TYR A 125 -0.31 7.38 11.22
CA TYR A 125 0.44 8.05 12.28
C TYR A 125 1.76 8.70 11.85
N GLU A 126 2.27 8.36 10.67
CA GLU A 126 3.49 8.96 10.10
C GLU A 126 3.21 9.51 8.69
N PRO A 127 2.50 10.66 8.57
CA PRO A 127 2.08 11.21 7.29
C PRO A 127 3.25 11.64 6.39
N ALA A 128 4.45 11.82 6.96
CA ALA A 128 5.66 12.13 6.21
C ALA A 128 6.07 11.00 5.26
N LEU A 129 5.68 9.75 5.54
CA LEU A 129 5.96 8.58 4.71
C LEU A 129 4.84 8.27 3.71
N SER A 130 3.72 8.99 3.75
CA SER A 130 2.53 8.64 2.97
C SER A 130 2.81 8.57 1.48
N GLN A 131 3.58 9.51 0.92
CA GLN A 131 3.87 9.51 -0.52
C GLN A 131 4.64 8.26 -0.96
N ASP A 132 5.69 7.91 -0.23
CA ASP A 132 6.54 6.76 -0.55
C ASP A 132 5.76 5.45 -0.34
N LEU A 133 4.96 5.35 0.72
CA LEU A 133 4.15 4.17 1.00
C LEU A 133 3.00 4.00 0.00
N TYR A 134 2.31 5.06 -0.39
CA TYR A 134 1.32 5.00 -1.48
C TYR A 134 1.97 4.55 -2.78
N THR A 135 3.11 5.12 -3.13
CA THR A 135 3.86 4.74 -4.32
C THR A 135 4.25 3.27 -4.28
N LEU A 136 4.75 2.78 -3.14
CA LEU A 136 5.11 1.37 -2.96
C LEU A 136 3.90 0.43 -3.08
N ILE A 137 2.79 0.76 -2.41
CA ILE A 137 1.56 -0.05 -2.45
C ILE A 137 0.99 -0.08 -3.88
N ILE A 138 0.91 1.06 -4.57
CA ILE A 138 0.40 1.12 -5.94
C ILE A 138 1.33 0.40 -6.91
N ASN A 139 2.66 0.56 -6.81
CA ASN A 139 3.62 -0.20 -7.61
C ASN A 139 3.39 -1.71 -7.46
N ARG A 140 3.12 -2.15 -6.23
CA ARG A 140 2.83 -3.55 -5.97
C ARG A 140 1.52 -4.00 -6.60
N LEU A 141 0.46 -3.23 -6.46
CA LEU A 141 -0.82 -3.54 -7.08
C LEU A 141 -0.72 -3.57 -8.60
N VAL A 142 0.04 -2.64 -9.20
CA VAL A 142 0.32 -2.63 -10.64
C VAL A 142 1.09 -3.89 -11.06
N ALA A 143 2.08 -4.32 -10.28
CA ALA A 143 2.79 -5.57 -10.55
C ALA A 143 1.84 -6.78 -10.50
N LEU A 144 0.92 -6.84 -9.53
CA LEU A 144 -0.11 -7.89 -9.50
C LEU A 144 -1.03 -7.81 -10.71
N ASP A 145 -1.58 -6.63 -11.01
CA ASP A 145 -2.51 -6.37 -12.11
C ASP A 145 -1.95 -6.74 -13.49
N VAL A 146 -0.68 -6.42 -13.75
CA VAL A 146 -0.02 -6.79 -15.02
C VAL A 146 0.25 -8.29 -15.12
N ASN A 147 0.50 -8.97 -13.98
CA ASN A 147 0.77 -10.41 -13.94
C ASN A 147 -0.49 -11.27 -13.79
N THR A 148 -1.65 -10.67 -13.52
CA THR A 148 -2.93 -11.37 -13.55
C THR A 148 -3.33 -11.57 -15.01
N PRO A 149 -3.42 -12.82 -15.50
CA PRO A 149 -3.74 -13.06 -16.90
C PRO A 149 -5.17 -12.64 -17.20
N ARG A 150 -5.33 -11.90 -18.30
CA ARG A 150 -6.64 -11.41 -18.79
C ARG A 150 -7.64 -12.53 -19.11
N SER A 151 -7.14 -13.76 -19.23
CA SER A 151 -7.83 -14.92 -19.77
C SER A 151 -8.30 -15.93 -18.71
N VAL A 152 -7.98 -15.73 -17.42
CA VAL A 152 -8.47 -16.63 -16.34
C VAL A 152 -10.00 -16.60 -16.21
N LEU A 153 -10.64 -15.52 -16.66
CA LEU A 153 -12.10 -15.39 -16.67
C LEU A 153 -12.78 -16.20 -17.81
N GLU A 154 -12.03 -16.68 -18.80
CA GLU A 154 -12.59 -17.39 -19.99
C GLU A 154 -12.02 -18.80 -20.23
N LEU A 155 -10.90 -19.18 -19.60
CA LEU A 155 -10.10 -20.37 -20.01
C LEU A 155 -10.36 -21.68 -19.24
N SER A 156 -11.53 -21.92 -18.67
CA SER A 156 -11.74 -23.12 -17.83
C SER A 156 -12.26 -24.39 -18.52
N GLN A 157 -12.27 -24.48 -19.86
CA GLN A 157 -12.77 -25.71 -20.53
C GLN A 157 -11.77 -26.46 -21.43
N ASP A 158 -10.70 -25.84 -21.92
CA ASP A 158 -9.85 -26.44 -22.99
C ASP A 158 -8.35 -26.63 -22.66
N ARG A 159 -7.90 -26.47 -21.39
CA ARG A 159 -6.47 -26.61 -21.05
C ARG A 159 -6.08 -28.01 -20.56
N ASP A 160 -4.97 -28.53 -21.08
CA ASP A 160 -4.40 -29.84 -20.76
C ASP A 160 -3.98 -29.98 -19.28
N MET A 161 -3.92 -31.23 -18.81
CA MET A 161 -3.62 -31.61 -17.42
C MET A 161 -2.25 -31.11 -16.89
N PHE A 162 -1.32 -30.74 -17.78
CA PHE A 162 -0.01 -30.15 -17.45
C PHE A 162 -0.08 -28.64 -17.17
N ASP A 163 -1.16 -27.96 -17.56
CA ASP A 163 -1.35 -26.50 -17.42
C ASP A 163 -2.17 -26.14 -16.15
N MET A 164 -2.55 -27.14 -15.35
CA MET A 164 -3.38 -26.96 -14.16
C MET A 164 -2.66 -26.21 -13.03
N GLU A 165 -1.36 -26.40 -12.86
CA GLU A 165 -0.59 -25.70 -11.81
C GLU A 165 -0.45 -24.20 -12.10
N ASP A 166 -0.21 -23.85 -13.37
CA ASP A 166 -0.18 -22.45 -13.80
C ASP A 166 -1.55 -21.80 -13.67
N VAL A 167 -2.63 -22.47 -14.11
CA VAL A 167 -4.01 -21.97 -13.93
C VAL A 167 -4.38 -21.73 -12.45
N LEU A 168 -3.96 -22.61 -11.54
CA LEU A 168 -4.17 -22.43 -10.10
C LEU A 168 -3.36 -21.25 -9.56
N SER A 169 -2.11 -21.08 -10.00
CA SER A 169 -1.28 -19.93 -9.64
C SER A 169 -1.88 -18.62 -10.15
N GLU A 170 -2.41 -18.60 -11.37
CA GLU A 170 -3.04 -17.43 -11.99
C GLU A 170 -4.29 -16.99 -11.23
N ARG A 171 -5.14 -17.94 -10.82
CA ARG A 171 -6.33 -17.68 -9.98
C ARG A 171 -5.96 -17.12 -8.61
N SER A 172 -4.90 -17.65 -8.01
CA SER A 172 -4.39 -17.16 -6.72
C SER A 172 -3.91 -15.71 -6.80
N LEU A 173 -3.25 -15.31 -7.90
CA LEU A 173 -2.83 -13.93 -8.13
C LEU A 173 -4.03 -12.98 -8.32
N ALA A 174 -5.04 -13.40 -9.09
CA ALA A 174 -6.27 -12.63 -9.27
C ALA A 174 -6.99 -12.40 -7.93
N HIS A 175 -7.15 -13.47 -7.14
CA HIS A 175 -7.73 -13.39 -5.80
C HIS A 175 -6.95 -12.46 -4.87
N THR A 176 -5.62 -12.55 -4.90
CA THR A 176 -4.75 -11.65 -4.13
C THR A 176 -4.95 -10.20 -4.54
N LEU A 177 -5.01 -9.91 -5.84
CA LEU A 177 -5.24 -8.56 -6.36
C LEU A 177 -6.61 -8.03 -5.90
N ASP A 178 -7.66 -8.83 -5.98
CA ASP A 178 -9.01 -8.45 -5.57
C ASP A 178 -9.07 -8.10 -4.07
N THR A 179 -8.47 -8.94 -3.22
CA THR A 179 -8.37 -8.70 -1.77
C THR A 179 -7.65 -7.39 -1.48
N LEU A 180 -6.47 -7.18 -2.06
CA LEU A 180 -5.69 -5.96 -1.79
C LEU A 180 -6.34 -4.69 -2.38
N LEU A 181 -6.99 -4.78 -3.53
CA LEU A 181 -7.78 -3.67 -4.08
C LEU A 181 -8.96 -3.33 -3.18
N ALA A 182 -9.69 -4.34 -2.68
CA ALA A 182 -10.80 -4.13 -1.75
C ALA A 182 -10.34 -3.40 -0.47
N MET A 183 -9.19 -3.79 0.08
CA MET A 183 -8.58 -3.08 1.20
C MET A 183 -8.25 -1.62 0.85
N MET A 184 -7.62 -1.38 -0.30
CA MET A 184 -7.29 -0.01 -0.75
C MET A 184 -8.53 0.85 -0.94
N PHE A 185 -9.58 0.35 -1.61
CA PHE A 185 -10.83 1.11 -1.78
C PHE A 185 -11.45 1.51 -0.44
N ARG A 186 -11.45 0.59 0.52
CA ARG A 186 -11.96 0.86 1.87
C ARG A 186 -11.11 1.89 2.60
N TYR A 187 -9.79 1.79 2.50
CA TYR A 187 -8.88 2.77 3.10
C TYR A 187 -9.04 4.15 2.46
N LEU A 188 -9.11 4.24 1.14
CA LEU A 188 -9.38 5.50 0.44
C LEU A 188 -10.70 6.14 0.89
N ARG A 189 -11.75 5.33 1.06
CA ARG A 189 -13.05 5.81 1.57
C ARG A 189 -12.94 6.34 3.00
N SER A 190 -12.19 5.67 3.88
CA SER A 190 -12.02 6.13 5.28
C SER A 190 -11.20 7.41 5.39
N GLN A 191 -10.26 7.66 4.48
CA GLN A 191 -9.49 8.91 4.45
C GLN A 191 -10.27 10.09 3.84
N CYS A 192 -11.35 9.83 3.11
CA CYS A 192 -12.13 10.86 2.42
C CYS A 192 -13.42 11.27 3.16
N LEU A 193 -13.48 11.10 4.49
CA LEU A 193 -14.64 11.48 5.30
C LEU A 193 -14.82 13.00 5.39
N ASP A 194 -13.72 13.75 5.39
CA ASP A 194 -13.71 15.21 5.38
C ASP A 194 -13.00 15.74 4.13
N TRP A 195 -13.11 17.05 3.91
CA TRP A 195 -12.50 17.67 2.73
C TRP A 195 -10.97 17.75 2.81
N GLY A 196 -10.41 17.87 4.01
CA GLY A 196 -8.97 17.93 4.23
C GLY A 196 -8.29 16.61 3.87
N GLY A 197 -8.77 15.50 4.44
CA GLY A 197 -8.32 14.15 4.12
C GLY A 197 -8.51 13.83 2.64
N MET A 198 -9.70 14.12 2.09
CA MET A 198 -9.99 13.89 0.66
C MET A 198 -9.00 14.60 -0.27
N LYS A 199 -8.67 15.88 -0.02
CA LYS A 199 -7.68 16.61 -0.83
C LYS A 199 -6.28 16.02 -0.73
N SER A 200 -5.86 15.65 0.49
CA SER A 200 -4.55 15.05 0.74
C SER A 200 -4.43 13.71 0.02
N THR A 201 -5.37 12.80 0.27
CA THR A 201 -5.44 11.48 -0.36
C THR A 201 -5.54 11.56 -1.88
N TYR A 202 -6.34 12.49 -2.42
CA TYR A 202 -6.41 12.72 -3.86
C TYR A 202 -5.07 13.17 -4.43
N SER A 203 -4.36 14.07 -3.75
CA SER A 203 -3.06 14.56 -4.21
C SER A 203 -1.99 13.46 -4.23
N LEU A 204 -1.95 12.63 -3.17
CA LEU A 204 -1.06 11.46 -3.09
C LEU A 204 -1.36 10.46 -4.21
N MET A 205 -2.65 10.14 -4.40
CA MET A 205 -3.08 9.19 -5.43
C MET A 205 -2.85 9.73 -6.85
N LEU A 206 -3.12 11.01 -7.09
CA LEU A 206 -2.87 11.64 -8.40
C LEU A 206 -1.39 11.62 -8.75
N HIS A 207 -0.51 11.98 -7.80
CA HIS A 207 0.93 11.89 -8.03
C HIS A 207 1.34 10.45 -8.37
N THR A 208 0.88 9.49 -7.56
CA THR A 208 1.20 8.08 -7.79
C THR A 208 0.65 7.59 -9.13
N PHE A 209 -0.55 8.02 -9.52
CA PHE A 209 -1.14 7.72 -10.82
C PHE A 209 -0.27 8.23 -11.97
N GLU A 210 0.16 9.50 -11.93
CA GLU A 210 0.97 10.09 -13.00
C GLU A 210 2.34 9.43 -13.17
N HIS A 211 2.95 8.98 -12.07
CA HIS A 211 4.30 8.42 -12.07
C HIS A 211 4.36 6.89 -12.21
N VAL A 212 3.31 6.19 -11.82
CA VAL A 212 3.27 4.71 -11.80
C VAL A 212 2.23 4.17 -12.77
N VAL A 213 0.96 4.55 -12.63
CA VAL A 213 -0.15 3.92 -13.37
C VAL A 213 -0.19 4.38 -14.82
N LEU A 214 -0.12 5.70 -15.06
CA LEU A 214 -0.18 6.30 -16.39
C LEU A 214 0.92 5.79 -17.35
N PRO A 215 2.20 5.67 -16.94
CA PRO A 215 3.23 5.13 -17.82
C PRO A 215 3.21 3.60 -17.95
N THR A 216 2.49 2.88 -17.09
CA THR A 216 2.45 1.42 -17.13
C THR A 216 1.42 0.94 -18.14
N HIS A 217 1.89 0.20 -19.13
CA HIS A 217 1.01 -0.44 -20.09
C HIS A 217 0.30 -1.64 -19.45
N ALA A 218 -0.88 -1.97 -19.95
CA ALA A 218 -1.63 -3.17 -19.64
C ALA A 218 -2.26 -3.31 -18.24
N THR A 219 -2.26 -2.27 -17.38
CA THR A 219 -3.06 -2.27 -16.14
C THR A 219 -4.56 -2.33 -16.45
N CYS A 220 -5.30 -3.18 -15.75
CA CYS A 220 -6.73 -3.40 -15.96
C CYS A 220 -7.58 -2.93 -14.78
N HIS A 221 -7.06 -3.07 -13.55
CA HIS A 221 -7.84 -2.91 -12.34
C HIS A 221 -7.38 -1.72 -11.49
N VAL A 222 -6.07 -1.46 -11.40
CA VAL A 222 -5.51 -0.48 -10.46
C VAL A 222 -5.90 0.96 -10.80
N GLN A 223 -6.11 1.27 -12.09
CA GLN A 223 -6.58 2.59 -12.51
C GLN A 223 -7.92 3.00 -11.89
N PHE A 224 -8.75 2.02 -11.50
CA PHE A 224 -10.06 2.31 -10.91
C PHE A 224 -9.96 2.93 -9.51
N LEU A 225 -8.82 2.82 -8.82
CA LEU A 225 -8.60 3.54 -7.56
C LEU A 225 -8.70 5.05 -7.76
N MET A 226 -8.13 5.59 -8.83
CA MET A 226 -8.21 7.02 -9.14
C MET A 226 -9.62 7.42 -9.59
N PHE A 227 -10.28 6.57 -10.38
CA PHE A 227 -11.63 6.81 -10.87
C PHE A 227 -12.65 6.78 -9.71
N TYR A 228 -12.42 5.93 -8.73
CA TYR A 228 -13.23 5.86 -7.52
C TYR A 228 -13.13 7.15 -6.71
N LEU A 229 -11.93 7.70 -6.50
CA LEU A 229 -11.77 9.01 -5.86
C LEU A 229 -12.45 10.13 -6.64
N CYS A 230 -12.35 10.12 -7.97
CA CYS A 230 -13.04 11.10 -8.82
C CYS A 230 -14.57 11.04 -8.68
N SER A 231 -15.13 9.88 -8.31
CA SER A 231 -16.58 9.70 -8.15
C SER A 231 -17.14 10.35 -6.88
N PHE A 232 -16.30 10.70 -5.90
CA PHE A 232 -16.76 11.27 -4.64
C PHE A 232 -17.29 12.70 -4.78
N LYS A 233 -16.66 13.53 -5.63
CA LYS A 233 -17.12 14.89 -5.94
C LYS A 233 -16.75 15.28 -7.37
N PRO A 234 -17.64 15.96 -8.11
CA PRO A 234 -17.38 16.38 -9.50
C PRO A 234 -16.06 17.14 -9.68
N VAL A 235 -15.74 18.04 -8.73
CA VAL A 235 -14.50 18.83 -8.74
C VAL A 235 -13.22 17.98 -8.78
N LEU A 236 -13.24 16.76 -8.23
CA LEU A 236 -12.10 15.85 -8.28
C LEU A 236 -11.94 15.22 -9.67
N GLY A 237 -13.07 14.89 -10.31
CA GLY A 237 -13.08 14.44 -11.71
C GLY A 237 -12.60 15.52 -12.67
N GLU A 238 -13.11 16.75 -12.52
CA GLU A 238 -12.65 17.91 -13.29
C GLU A 238 -11.15 18.19 -13.10
N ALA A 239 -10.67 18.16 -11.85
CA ALA A 239 -9.24 18.33 -11.55
C ALA A 239 -8.39 17.24 -12.22
N PHE A 240 -8.90 16.00 -12.28
CA PHE A 240 -8.20 14.88 -12.89
C PHE A 240 -8.16 15.01 -14.42
N LEU A 241 -9.29 15.37 -15.04
CA LEU A 241 -9.36 15.67 -16.47
C LEU A 241 -8.40 16.80 -16.86
N ASN A 242 -8.36 17.88 -16.07
CA ASN A 242 -7.42 18.97 -16.29
C ASN A 242 -5.95 18.54 -16.12
N ALA A 243 -5.65 17.64 -15.19
CA ALA A 243 -4.31 17.07 -15.05
C ALA A 243 -3.90 16.26 -16.29
N LEU A 244 -4.77 15.36 -16.75
CA LEU A 244 -4.54 14.58 -17.97
C LEU A 244 -4.43 15.46 -19.22
N TRP A 245 -5.30 16.47 -19.36
CA TRP A 245 -5.29 17.38 -20.51
C TRP A 245 -3.98 18.17 -20.62
N ARG A 246 -3.42 18.59 -19.48
CA ARG A 246 -2.08 19.21 -19.44
C ARG A 246 -0.99 18.26 -19.95
N LYS A 247 -1.10 16.95 -19.69
CA LYS A 247 -0.16 15.96 -20.26
C LYS A 247 -0.36 15.83 -21.77
N VAL A 248 -1.61 15.76 -22.24
CA VAL A 248 -1.95 15.63 -23.67
C VAL A 248 -1.43 16.80 -24.51
N THR A 249 -1.55 18.02 -23.99
CA THR A 249 -1.20 19.25 -24.72
C THR A 249 0.28 19.64 -24.60
N SER A 250 1.00 19.11 -23.62
CA SER A 250 2.40 19.47 -23.39
C SER A 250 3.33 18.80 -24.42
N PRO A 251 4.10 19.56 -25.20
CA PRO A 251 5.04 18.99 -26.17
C PRO A 251 6.21 18.27 -25.51
N HIS A 252 6.49 18.55 -24.23
CA HIS A 252 7.59 17.95 -23.46
C HIS A 252 7.27 16.56 -22.91
N VAL A 253 6.00 16.14 -22.95
CA VAL A 253 5.58 14.80 -22.51
C VAL A 253 5.75 13.82 -23.68
N PRO A 254 6.35 12.63 -23.49
CA PRO A 254 6.53 11.65 -24.58
C PRO A 254 5.21 11.27 -25.27
N PRO A 255 5.19 11.08 -26.61
CA PRO A 255 3.95 10.81 -27.35
C PRO A 255 3.11 9.65 -26.79
N VAL A 256 3.77 8.58 -26.35
CA VAL A 256 3.10 7.40 -25.75
C VAL A 256 2.31 7.78 -24.48
N ILE A 257 2.89 8.63 -23.62
CA ILE A 257 2.21 9.09 -22.40
C ILE A 257 1.06 10.05 -22.73
N ARG A 258 1.22 10.89 -23.76
CA ARG A 258 0.13 11.78 -24.22
C ARG A 258 -1.04 10.96 -24.78
N GLN A 259 -0.74 9.92 -25.56
CA GLN A 259 -1.75 9.00 -26.08
C GLN A 259 -2.45 8.27 -24.94
N ALA A 260 -1.71 7.72 -23.98
CA ALA A 260 -2.30 7.08 -22.79
C ALA A 260 -3.20 8.05 -22.01
N ALA A 261 -2.75 9.29 -21.77
CA ALA A 261 -3.55 10.31 -21.11
C ALA A 261 -4.85 10.63 -21.86
N ALA A 262 -4.80 10.76 -23.19
CA ALA A 262 -5.98 10.94 -24.02
C ALA A 262 -6.94 9.75 -23.95
N SER A 263 -6.41 8.52 -23.94
CA SER A 263 -7.22 7.30 -23.72
C SER A 263 -7.89 7.32 -22.36
N TYR A 264 -7.20 7.71 -21.28
CA TYR A 264 -7.80 7.84 -19.95
C TYR A 264 -8.89 8.91 -19.90
N ILE A 265 -8.71 10.06 -20.57
CA ILE A 265 -9.76 11.09 -20.69
C ILE A 265 -11.01 10.50 -21.36
N GLY A 266 -10.86 9.93 -22.55
CA GLY A 266 -11.99 9.36 -23.30
C GLY A 266 -12.69 8.25 -22.52
N SER A 267 -11.91 7.43 -21.81
CA SER A 267 -12.42 6.33 -21.01
C SER A 267 -13.10 6.78 -19.71
N LEU A 268 -12.66 7.88 -19.12
CA LEU A 268 -13.34 8.47 -17.97
C LEU A 268 -14.66 9.10 -18.42
N LEU A 269 -14.65 9.92 -19.47
CA LEU A 269 -15.86 10.60 -19.98
C LEU A 269 -16.94 9.62 -20.47
N SER A 270 -16.55 8.46 -21.03
CA SER A 270 -17.54 7.46 -21.47
C SER A 270 -18.15 6.65 -20.34
N ARG A 271 -17.49 6.56 -19.18
CA ARG A 271 -17.90 5.69 -18.05
C ARG A 271 -18.38 6.46 -16.82
N ALA A 272 -17.92 7.68 -16.63
CA ALA A 272 -18.21 8.49 -15.45
C ALA A 272 -19.58 9.16 -15.59
N THR A 273 -20.62 8.49 -15.09
CA THR A 273 -21.98 9.06 -15.01
C THR A 273 -22.09 10.27 -14.09
N TYR A 274 -21.07 10.54 -13.27
CA TYR A 274 -20.98 11.63 -12.31
C TYR A 274 -20.27 12.89 -12.87
N ILE A 275 -19.74 12.83 -14.08
CA ILE A 275 -19.19 14.00 -14.79
C ILE A 275 -20.26 14.45 -15.77
N THR A 276 -21.12 15.37 -15.32
CA THR A 276 -22.12 16.01 -16.19
C THR A 276 -21.44 17.02 -17.11
N ASN A 277 -21.75 16.97 -18.40
CA ASN A 277 -21.48 18.05 -19.36
C ASN A 277 -22.23 19.33 -18.98
#